data_AF-A0A2N7S2M1-F1
#
_entry.id   AF-A0A2N7S2M1-F1
#
_cell.length_a   1.000
_cell.length_b   1.000
_cell.length_c   1.000
_cell.angle_alpha   90.00
_cell.angle_beta   90.00
_cell.angle_gamma   90.00
#
_symmetry.space_group_name_H-M   'P 1'
#
loop_
_entity.id
_entity.type
_entity.pdbx_description
1 polymer ?
#
loop_
_entity_poly.entity_id
_entity_poly.type
_entity_poly.pdbx_seq_one_letter_code
_entity_poly.pdbx_strand_id
1 'polypeptide(L)'
;MSTTNAELGNEDLVTEAKNLFEYLARAQSLRERSIYRVSEYDEVLWLGNFPDHSAVSSAHRSADPQQEDALFSLSRVVRRDPPDVPDDLVPWIEGKVHDPNVELSIADAIPAEKAPQCTPRSNEDGISEVILLEDESEILLSADEYIDQWRKWAEQERLDAPVRKLALRFLAW
;
A
#
# COMPACT_ATOMS: atom_id res chain seq x y z
N MET A 1 -50.53 -5.72 -57.19
CA MET A 1 -50.93 -6.10 -55.82
C MET A 1 -49.99 -7.21 -55.33
N SER A 2 -48.72 -6.91 -55.06
CA SER A 2 -47.72 -7.94 -54.68
C SER A 2 -46.84 -7.55 -53.49
N THR A 3 -47.11 -6.42 -52.84
CA THR A 3 -46.26 -5.87 -51.76
C THR A 3 -46.61 -6.42 -50.37
N THR A 4 -47.83 -6.90 -50.15
CA THR A 4 -48.34 -7.21 -48.80
C THR A 4 -47.76 -8.49 -48.18
N ASN A 5 -47.41 -9.50 -48.99
CA ASN A 5 -46.88 -10.78 -48.47
C ASN A 5 -45.38 -10.73 -48.07
N ALA A 6 -44.60 -9.81 -48.65
CA ALA A 6 -43.18 -9.68 -48.32
C ALA A 6 -42.94 -8.93 -47.00
N GLU A 7 -43.77 -7.93 -46.69
CA GLU A 7 -43.73 -7.20 -45.42
C GLU A 7 -44.15 -8.07 -44.23
N LEU A 8 -45.20 -8.89 -44.39
CA LEU A 8 -45.67 -9.82 -43.36
C LEU A 8 -44.61 -10.88 -42.98
N GLY A 9 -43.89 -11.44 -43.96
CA GLY A 9 -42.81 -12.39 -43.70
C GLY A 9 -41.59 -11.75 -43.03
N ASN A 10 -41.36 -10.45 -43.25
CA ASN A 10 -40.26 -9.71 -42.64
C ASN A 10 -40.58 -9.34 -41.18
N GLU A 11 -41.84 -8.97 -40.88
CA GLU A 11 -42.30 -8.78 -39.50
C GLU A 11 -42.24 -10.08 -38.67
N ASP A 12 -42.57 -11.22 -39.28
CA ASP A 12 -42.52 -12.53 -38.61
C ASP A 12 -41.08 -12.95 -38.29
N LEU A 13 -40.16 -12.78 -39.26
CA LEU A 13 -38.73 -13.02 -39.06
C LEU A 13 -38.12 -12.08 -38.01
N VAL A 14 -38.52 -10.80 -37.99
CA VAL A 14 -38.08 -9.83 -36.98
C VAL A 14 -38.60 -10.21 -35.60
N THR A 15 -39.84 -10.70 -35.51
CA THR A 15 -40.43 -11.18 -34.25
C THR A 15 -39.72 -12.44 -33.74
N GLU A 16 -39.44 -13.38 -34.63
CA GLU A 16 -38.73 -14.62 -34.31
C GLU A 16 -37.27 -14.35 -33.88
N ALA A 17 -36.58 -13.42 -34.55
CA ALA A 17 -35.26 -12.96 -34.15
C ALA A 17 -35.26 -12.31 -32.75
N LYS A 18 -36.26 -11.44 -32.45
CA LYS A 18 -36.43 -10.86 -31.11
C LYS A 18 -36.61 -11.93 -30.03
N ASN A 19 -37.48 -12.90 -30.29
CA ASN A 19 -37.74 -13.99 -29.36
C ASN A 19 -36.49 -14.85 -29.11
N LEU A 20 -35.69 -15.10 -30.15
CA LEU A 20 -34.41 -15.80 -30.02
C LEU A 20 -33.41 -15.01 -29.17
N PHE A 21 -33.26 -13.71 -29.42
CA PHE A 21 -32.36 -12.87 -28.62
C PHE A 21 -32.82 -12.76 -27.16
N GLU A 22 -34.11 -12.64 -26.89
CA GLU A 22 -34.66 -12.67 -25.52
C GLU A 22 -34.40 -14.01 -24.84
N TYR A 23 -34.58 -15.12 -25.55
CA TYR A 23 -34.30 -16.46 -25.03
C TYR A 23 -32.81 -16.62 -24.69
N LEU A 24 -31.92 -16.21 -25.60
CA LEU A 24 -30.47 -16.26 -25.39
C LEU A 24 -30.04 -15.37 -24.22
N ALA A 25 -30.59 -14.15 -24.12
CA ALA A 25 -30.31 -13.24 -23.00
C ALA A 25 -30.74 -13.85 -21.65
N ARG A 26 -31.93 -14.46 -21.58
CA ARG A 26 -32.40 -15.15 -20.36
C ARG A 26 -31.60 -16.42 -20.03
N ALA A 27 -31.20 -17.18 -21.05
CA ALA A 27 -30.38 -18.36 -20.86
C ALA A 27 -28.98 -17.99 -20.33
N GLN A 28 -28.40 -16.89 -20.82
CA GLN A 28 -27.14 -16.38 -20.32
C GLN A 28 -27.29 -15.83 -18.89
N SER A 29 -28.36 -15.09 -18.59
CA SER A 29 -28.61 -14.55 -17.24
C SER A 29 -28.86 -15.63 -16.19
N LEU A 30 -29.22 -16.85 -16.58
CA LEU A 30 -29.30 -18.01 -15.68
C LEU A 30 -27.94 -18.62 -15.38
N ARG A 31 -26.97 -18.46 -16.30
CA ARG A 31 -25.59 -18.97 -16.15
C ARG A 31 -24.72 -18.01 -15.37
N GLU A 32 -24.99 -16.72 -15.49
CA GLU A 32 -24.34 -15.67 -14.73
C GLU A 32 -25.13 -15.44 -13.43
N ARG A 33 -24.49 -15.72 -12.29
CA ARG A 33 -25.06 -15.37 -10.98
C ARG A 33 -25.18 -13.84 -10.93
N SER A 34 -26.38 -13.34 -11.22
CA SER A 34 -26.67 -11.91 -11.15
C SER A 34 -26.57 -11.49 -9.68
N ILE A 35 -25.57 -10.66 -9.38
CA ILE A 35 -25.36 -10.12 -8.04
C ILE A 35 -26.11 -8.80 -7.94
N TYR A 36 -27.14 -8.77 -7.10
CA TYR A 36 -27.99 -7.58 -6.92
C TYR A 36 -27.63 -6.77 -5.66
N ARG A 37 -26.84 -7.36 -4.76
CA ARG A 37 -26.39 -6.72 -3.53
C ARG A 37 -24.88 -6.70 -3.48
N VAL A 38 -24.33 -5.59 -3.02
CA VAL A 38 -22.88 -5.43 -2.85
C VAL A 38 -22.30 -6.51 -1.91
N SER A 39 -23.09 -7.00 -0.95
CA SER A 39 -22.71 -8.05 0.00
C SER A 39 -22.56 -9.46 -0.61
N GLU A 40 -23.02 -9.66 -1.85
CA GLU A 40 -22.94 -10.96 -2.54
C GLU A 40 -21.67 -11.08 -3.39
N TYR A 41 -20.87 -10.01 -3.53
CA TYR A 41 -19.54 -10.07 -4.12
C TYR A 41 -18.51 -10.62 -3.12
N ASP A 42 -17.55 -11.39 -3.63
CA ASP A 42 -16.46 -11.93 -2.83
C ASP A 42 -15.47 -10.84 -2.36
N GLU A 43 -15.24 -9.83 -3.19
CA GLU A 43 -14.43 -8.66 -2.86
C GLU A 43 -15.08 -7.38 -3.41
N VAL A 44 -15.08 -6.33 -2.58
CA VAL A 44 -15.61 -5.01 -2.95
C VAL A 44 -14.54 -3.96 -2.69
N LEU A 45 -14.18 -3.22 -3.73
CA LEU A 45 -13.21 -2.14 -3.66
C LEU A 45 -13.93 -0.80 -3.75
N TRP A 46 -13.89 -0.05 -2.65
CA TRP A 46 -14.43 1.30 -2.58
C TRP A 46 -13.36 2.29 -2.99
N LEU A 47 -13.54 2.97 -4.13
CA LEU A 47 -12.59 3.97 -4.62
C LEU A 47 -12.40 5.13 -3.61
N GLY A 48 -13.42 5.44 -2.81
CA GLY A 48 -13.33 6.41 -1.71
C GLY A 48 -12.34 6.03 -0.60
N ASN A 49 -12.02 4.74 -0.44
CA ASN A 49 -11.08 4.25 0.58
C ASN A 49 -9.64 4.18 0.07
N PHE A 50 -9.37 4.60 -1.17
CA PHE A 50 -8.02 4.56 -1.71
C PHE A 50 -7.13 5.60 -1.02
N PRO A 51 -5.86 5.30 -0.74
CA PRO A 51 -4.96 6.26 -0.12
C PRO A 51 -4.78 7.51 -1.00
N ASP A 52 -4.64 8.66 -0.37
CA ASP A 52 -4.30 9.91 -1.07
C ASP A 52 -2.80 9.90 -1.41
N HIS A 53 -2.50 9.51 -2.65
CA HIS A 53 -1.13 9.41 -3.14
C HIS A 53 -1.07 9.69 -4.63
N SER A 54 -0.01 10.34 -5.09
CA SER A 54 0.25 10.63 -6.52
C SER A 54 0.30 9.40 -7.45
N ALA A 55 0.43 8.20 -6.88
CA ALA A 55 0.52 6.95 -7.60
C ALA A 55 -0.86 6.32 -7.80
N VAL A 56 -1.90 6.89 -7.18
CA VAL A 56 -3.28 6.46 -7.29
C VAL A 56 -4.06 7.62 -7.91
N SER A 57 -4.51 7.43 -9.15
CA SER A 57 -5.48 8.34 -9.77
C SER A 57 -6.81 7.64 -9.85
N SER A 58 -7.90 8.35 -9.57
CA SER A 58 -9.23 7.81 -9.79
C SER A 58 -10.16 8.86 -10.31
N ALA A 59 -10.99 8.44 -11.28
CA ALA A 59 -11.91 9.28 -12.00
C ALA A 59 -12.92 9.99 -11.08
N HIS A 60 -13.22 9.42 -9.90
CA HIS A 60 -14.08 10.05 -8.89
C HIS A 60 -13.44 11.24 -8.16
N ARG A 61 -12.10 11.35 -8.17
CA ARG A 61 -11.35 12.48 -7.58
C ARG A 61 -10.98 13.52 -8.64
N SER A 62 -11.01 13.12 -9.92
CA SER A 62 -10.84 14.01 -11.06
C SER A 62 -12.16 14.70 -11.38
N ALA A 63 -12.11 15.91 -11.94
CA ALA A 63 -13.32 16.62 -12.35
C ALA A 63 -13.98 15.89 -13.52
N ASP A 64 -15.27 15.58 -13.35
CA ASP A 64 -16.23 14.98 -14.31
C ASP A 64 -15.66 13.94 -15.29
N PRO A 65 -15.61 12.64 -14.90
CA PRO A 65 -15.00 11.60 -15.71
C PRO A 65 -15.78 11.34 -17.00
N GLN A 66 -15.06 11.24 -18.12
CA GLN A 66 -15.64 10.92 -19.42
C GLN A 66 -15.83 9.40 -19.56
N GLN A 67 -16.68 8.99 -20.51
CA GLN A 67 -17.05 7.58 -20.71
C GLN A 67 -15.86 6.67 -21.04
N GLU A 68 -14.82 7.22 -21.67
CA GLU A 68 -13.61 6.50 -22.10
C GLU A 68 -12.49 6.54 -21.05
N ASP A 69 -12.67 7.30 -19.95
CA ASP A 69 -11.64 7.48 -18.94
C ASP A 69 -11.49 6.22 -18.07
N ALA A 70 -10.25 5.91 -17.71
CA ALA A 70 -9.98 4.85 -16.75
C ALA A 70 -10.62 5.20 -15.40
N LEU A 71 -11.42 4.29 -14.83
CA LEU A 71 -12.05 4.45 -13.51
C LEU A 71 -11.01 4.73 -12.40
N PHE A 72 -9.85 4.08 -12.50
CA PHE A 72 -8.67 4.40 -11.72
C PHE A 72 -7.41 3.91 -12.43
N SER A 73 -6.27 4.51 -12.09
CA SER A 73 -4.95 4.04 -12.47
C SER A 73 -4.06 3.94 -11.23
N LEU A 74 -3.22 2.91 -11.22
CA LEU A 74 -2.30 2.62 -10.13
C LEU A 74 -0.89 2.48 -10.69
N SER A 75 -0.03 3.41 -10.30
CA SER A 75 1.39 3.37 -10.61
C SER A 75 2.13 2.49 -9.58
N ARG A 76 3.14 1.77 -10.05
CA ARG A 76 4.00 0.96 -9.18
C ARG A 76 4.82 1.89 -8.28
N VAL A 77 4.64 1.74 -6.97
CA VAL A 77 5.49 2.39 -5.95
C VAL A 77 6.62 1.43 -5.57
N VAL A 78 7.86 1.86 -5.76
CA VAL A 78 9.05 1.08 -5.41
C VAL A 78 9.23 1.08 -3.90
N ARG A 79 9.52 -0.10 -3.31
CA ARG A 79 9.86 -0.17 -1.89
C ARG A 79 11.26 0.41 -1.69
N ARG A 80 11.38 1.35 -0.75
CA ARG A 80 12.67 1.86 -0.29
C ARG A 80 13.05 1.13 0.98
N ASP A 81 14.27 0.63 1.03
CA ASP A 81 14.82 0.08 2.26
C ASP A 81 15.12 1.24 3.24
N PRO A 82 15.02 0.99 4.56
CA PRO A 82 15.43 1.98 5.55
C PRO A 82 16.92 2.29 5.41
N PRO A 83 17.36 3.46 5.89
CA PRO A 83 18.78 3.80 5.91
C PRO A 83 19.56 2.77 6.73
N ASP A 84 20.72 2.38 6.21
CA ASP A 84 21.63 1.47 6.90
C ASP A 84 22.13 2.10 8.20
N VAL A 85 22.11 1.32 9.29
CA VAL A 85 22.60 1.75 10.59
C VAL A 85 24.13 1.80 10.56
N PRO A 86 24.77 2.90 10.94
CA PRO A 86 26.21 2.96 11.14
C PRO A 86 26.68 1.95 12.18
N ASP A 87 27.79 1.25 11.92
CA ASP A 87 28.29 0.16 12.78
C ASP A 87 28.44 0.59 14.25
N ASP A 88 28.87 1.83 14.48
CA ASP A 88 29.07 2.39 15.81
C ASP A 88 27.75 2.65 16.58
N LEU A 89 26.62 2.80 15.86
CA LEU A 89 25.29 3.02 16.42
C LEU A 89 24.50 1.72 16.64
N VAL A 90 24.88 0.62 15.99
CA VAL A 90 24.23 -0.69 16.15
C VAL A 90 24.01 -1.07 17.63
N PRO A 91 24.99 -0.92 18.55
CA PRO A 91 24.78 -1.31 19.94
C PRO A 91 23.85 -0.37 20.73
N TRP A 92 23.60 0.84 20.22
CA TRP A 92 22.83 1.90 20.89
C TRP A 92 21.37 1.96 20.48
N ILE A 93 21.02 1.46 19.29
CA ILE A 93 19.65 1.53 18.77
C ILE A 93 18.75 0.52 19.48
N GLU A 94 17.65 1.03 20.04
CA GLU A 94 16.58 0.24 20.63
C GLU A 94 15.36 0.21 19.69
N GLY A 95 14.92 -0.99 19.32
CA GLY A 95 13.68 -1.20 18.57
C GLY A 95 13.89 -1.81 17.19
N LYS A 96 12.87 -1.65 16.33
CA LYS A 96 12.83 -2.26 14.99
C LYS A 96 13.07 -1.20 13.93
N VAL A 97 14.30 -1.12 13.42
CA VAL A 97 14.72 -0.19 12.35
C VAL A 97 13.83 -0.27 11.10
N HIS A 98 13.27 -1.45 10.83
CA HIS A 98 12.43 -1.68 9.65
C HIS A 98 10.94 -1.37 9.84
N ASP A 99 10.49 -0.96 11.03
CA ASP A 99 9.08 -0.64 11.29
C ASP A 99 8.85 0.88 11.30
N PRO A 100 8.25 1.46 10.25
CA PRO A 100 8.05 2.91 10.14
C PRO A 100 6.99 3.47 11.11
N ASN A 101 6.29 2.61 11.87
CA ASN A 101 5.25 3.01 12.83
C ASN A 101 5.76 3.04 14.27
N VAL A 102 6.97 2.56 14.53
CA VAL A 102 7.57 2.52 15.86
C VAL A 102 8.70 3.54 15.87
N GLU A 103 8.57 4.59 16.69
CA GLU A 103 9.62 5.60 16.84
C GLU A 103 10.91 4.90 17.29
N LEU A 104 12.00 5.20 16.60
CA LEU A 104 13.32 4.69 16.95
C LEU A 104 13.80 5.37 18.23
N SER A 105 14.30 4.59 19.19
CA SER A 105 14.89 5.11 20.42
C SER A 105 16.36 4.73 20.50
N ILE A 106 17.15 5.56 21.19
CA ILE A 106 18.57 5.34 21.41
C ILE A 106 18.78 5.21 22.92
N ALA A 107 19.52 4.19 23.32
CA ALA A 107 19.84 3.95 24.72
C ALA A 107 20.73 5.07 25.27
N ASP A 108 20.43 5.59 26.46
CA ASP A 108 21.29 6.57 27.14
C ASP A 108 22.60 5.94 27.65
N ALA A 109 22.61 4.62 27.87
CA ALA A 109 23.76 3.88 28.33
C ALA A 109 23.75 2.44 27.81
N ILE A 110 24.93 1.91 27.47
CA ILE A 110 25.12 0.52 27.05
C ILE A 110 26.22 -0.17 27.87
N PRO A 111 26.18 -1.51 28.03
CA PRO A 111 27.29 -2.25 28.63
C PRO A 111 28.57 -2.09 27.82
N ALA A 112 29.72 -1.91 28.49
CA ALA A 112 31.02 -1.72 27.84
C ALA A 112 31.39 -2.86 26.85
N GLU A 113 30.91 -4.07 27.11
CA GLU A 113 31.10 -5.24 26.24
C GLU A 113 30.51 -5.04 24.83
N LYS A 114 29.49 -4.19 24.68
CA LYS A 114 28.82 -3.95 23.40
C LYS A 114 29.52 -2.90 22.51
N ALA A 115 30.40 -2.09 23.08
CA ALA A 115 31.11 -1.04 22.36
C ALA A 115 32.54 -0.86 22.93
N PRO A 116 33.43 -1.84 22.71
CA PRO A 116 34.80 -1.83 23.27
C PRO A 116 35.68 -0.67 22.79
N GLN A 117 35.26 0.04 21.74
CA GLN A 117 35.94 1.23 21.21
C GLN A 117 35.68 2.51 22.02
N CYS A 118 34.66 2.53 22.88
CA CYS A 118 34.28 3.71 23.66
C CYS A 118 34.94 3.71 25.04
N THR A 119 34.85 4.84 25.72
CA THR A 119 35.41 5.02 27.07
C THR A 119 34.46 4.47 28.14
N PRO A 120 34.83 3.39 28.87
CA PRO A 120 33.96 2.83 29.90
C PRO A 120 34.00 3.66 31.17
N ARG A 121 32.85 3.74 31.85
CA ARG A 121 32.69 4.31 33.18
C ARG A 121 32.29 3.22 34.16
N SER A 122 32.94 3.18 35.32
CA SER A 122 32.48 2.31 36.41
C SER A 122 31.12 2.77 36.91
N ASN A 123 30.18 1.83 37.01
CA ASN A 123 28.91 2.08 37.69
C ASN A 123 29.12 2.32 39.19
N GLU A 124 28.09 2.85 39.87
CA GLU A 124 28.14 3.18 41.31
C GLU A 124 28.45 1.96 42.20
N ASP A 125 28.11 0.76 41.74
CA ASP A 125 28.36 -0.50 42.45
C ASP A 125 29.77 -1.07 42.21
N GLY A 126 30.53 -0.56 41.22
CA GLY A 126 31.87 -1.04 40.85
C GLY A 126 31.90 -2.45 40.24
N ILE A 127 30.73 -3.02 39.90
CA ILE A 127 30.58 -4.40 39.42
C ILE A 127 30.50 -4.46 37.89
N SER A 128 30.12 -3.37 37.21
CA SER A 128 29.96 -3.36 35.76
C SER A 128 30.39 -2.04 35.14
N GLU A 129 31.07 -2.14 34.01
CA GLU A 129 31.46 -0.99 33.19
C GLU A 129 30.34 -0.69 32.18
N VAL A 130 29.92 0.57 32.15
CA VAL A 130 28.91 1.09 31.21
C VAL A 130 29.48 2.24 30.42
N ILE A 131 29.02 2.42 29.20
CA ILE A 131 29.34 3.57 28.37
C ILE A 131 28.10 4.46 28.35
N LEU A 132 28.26 5.72 28.69
CA LEU A 132 27.20 6.72 28.64
C LEU A 132 27.22 7.43 27.29
N LEU A 133 26.06 7.62 26.69
CA LEU A 133 25.95 8.27 25.38
C LEU A 133 26.46 9.73 25.44
N GLU A 134 26.27 10.41 26.57
CA GLU A 134 26.72 11.79 26.80
C GLU A 134 28.24 11.96 26.75
N ASP A 135 28.99 10.90 27.08
CA ASP A 135 30.46 10.92 27.09
C ASP A 135 31.03 10.75 25.67
N GLU A 136 30.23 10.26 24.72
CA GLU A 136 30.63 9.91 23.34
C GLU A 136 29.98 10.85 22.32
N SER A 137 30.48 12.09 22.22
CA SER A 137 29.89 13.13 21.37
C SER A 137 29.82 12.79 19.87
N GLU A 138 30.73 11.95 19.37
CA GLU A 138 30.72 11.50 17.97
C GLU A 138 29.51 10.59 17.69
N ILE A 139 29.17 9.73 18.65
CA ILE A 139 28.02 8.83 18.57
C ILE A 139 26.72 9.62 18.62
N LEU A 140 26.63 10.63 19.50
CA LEU A 140 25.47 11.52 19.57
C LEU A 140 25.18 12.23 18.24
N LEU A 141 26.21 12.78 17.59
CA LEU A 141 26.05 13.44 16.29
C LEU A 141 25.62 12.46 15.20
N SER A 142 26.22 11.27 15.18
CA SER A 142 25.84 10.21 14.23
C SER A 142 24.40 9.74 14.47
N ALA A 143 24.00 9.61 15.74
CA ALA A 143 22.68 9.22 16.18
C ALA A 143 21.60 10.21 15.67
N ASP A 144 21.82 11.50 15.89
CA ASP A 144 20.89 12.55 15.44
C ASP A 144 20.74 12.55 13.92
N GLU A 145 21.86 12.46 13.19
CA GLU A 145 21.83 12.39 11.72
C GLU A 145 21.07 11.15 11.23
N TYR A 146 21.32 10.00 11.85
CA TYR A 146 20.65 8.76 11.50
C TYR A 146 19.15 8.82 11.78
N ILE A 147 18.72 9.30 12.95
CA ILE A 147 17.30 9.47 13.30
C ILE A 147 16.59 10.35 12.28
N ASP A 148 17.22 11.45 11.87
CA ASP A 148 16.63 12.36 10.88
C ASP A 148 16.46 11.69 9.50
N GLN A 149 17.44 10.91 9.07
CA GLN A 149 17.33 10.14 7.83
C GLN A 149 16.24 9.06 7.93
N TRP A 150 16.20 8.35 9.06
CA TRP A 150 15.21 7.32 9.34
C TRP A 150 13.79 7.88 9.38
N ARG A 151 13.57 9.03 10.03
CA ARG A 151 12.26 9.70 10.09
C ARG A 151 11.74 10.09 8.71
N LYS A 152 12.61 10.61 7.84
CA LYS A 152 12.26 10.94 6.44
C LYS A 152 11.85 9.68 5.67
N TRP A 153 12.59 8.59 5.84
CA TRP A 153 12.22 7.31 5.25
C TRP A 153 10.88 6.80 5.80
N ALA A 154 10.69 6.82 7.12
CA ALA A 154 9.50 6.30 7.79
C ALA A 154 8.23 7.06 7.39
N GLU A 155 8.30 8.39 7.26
CA GLU A 155 7.19 9.21 6.77
C GLU A 155 6.80 8.83 5.34
N GLN A 156 7.79 8.70 4.44
CA GLN A 156 7.52 8.27 3.08
C GLN A 156 6.94 6.84 3.04
N GLU A 157 7.49 5.92 3.84
CA GLU A 157 7.04 4.54 3.88
C GLU A 157 5.60 4.42 4.41
N ARG A 158 5.20 5.29 5.35
CA ARG A 158 3.81 5.39 5.84
C ARG A 158 2.83 5.82 4.74
N LEU A 159 3.26 6.66 3.79
CA LEU A 159 2.46 7.05 2.62
C LEU A 159 2.46 5.97 1.53
N ASP A 160 3.62 5.35 1.28
CA ASP A 160 3.83 4.40 0.19
C ASP A 160 3.24 3.00 0.49
N ALA A 161 3.29 2.55 1.76
CA ALA A 161 2.88 1.20 2.16
C ALA A 161 1.39 0.90 1.87
N PRO A 162 0.42 1.79 2.14
CA PRO A 162 -0.98 1.59 1.75
C PRO A 162 -1.15 1.39 0.23
N VAL A 163 -0.40 2.14 -0.58
CA VAL A 163 -0.46 2.04 -2.04
C VAL A 163 0.10 0.71 -2.53
N ARG A 164 1.25 0.27 -2.00
CA ARG A 164 1.81 -1.04 -2.33
C ARG A 164 0.88 -2.18 -1.90
N LYS A 165 0.24 -2.07 -0.73
CA LYS A 165 -0.77 -3.03 -0.27
C LYS A 165 -1.96 -3.09 -1.21
N LEU A 166 -2.42 -1.94 -1.72
CA LEU A 166 -3.46 -1.88 -2.76
C LEU A 166 -2.99 -2.55 -4.06
N ALA A 167 -1.76 -2.28 -4.52
CA ALA A 167 -1.21 -2.88 -5.73
C ALA A 167 -1.12 -4.41 -5.67
N LEU A 168 -0.74 -4.95 -4.51
CA LEU A 168 -0.67 -6.40 -4.31
C LEU A 168 -2.05 -7.09 -4.44
N ARG A 169 -3.16 -6.40 -4.11
CA ARG A 169 -4.50 -6.98 -4.31
C ARG A 169 -4.83 -7.21 -5.78
N PHE A 170 -4.34 -6.36 -6.68
CA PHE A 170 -4.59 -6.47 -8.12
C PHE A 170 -3.63 -7.42 -8.84
N LEU A 171 -2.44 -7.67 -8.30
CA LEU A 171 -1.45 -8.59 -8.88
C LEU A 171 -1.61 -10.05 -8.41
N ALA A 172 -2.47 -10.31 -7.43
CA ALA A 172 -2.67 -11.64 -6.84
C ALA A 172 -3.82 -12.45 -7.50
N TRP A 173 -4.32 -12.00 -8.66
CA TRP A 173 -5.37 -12.66 -9.45
C TRP A 173 -4.81 -13.33 -10.70
#